data_AF-T0IUN3-F1
#
_entry.id   AF-T0IUN3-F1
#
_cell.length_a   1.000
_cell.length_b   1.000
_cell.length_c   1.000
_cell.angle_alpha   90.00
_cell.angle_beta   90.00
_cell.angle_gamma   90.00
#
_symmetry.space_group_name_H-M   'P 1'
#
loop_
_entity.id
_entity.type
_entity.pdbx_description
1 polymer ?
#
loop_
_entity_poly.entity_id
_entity_poly.type
_entity_poly.pdbx_seq_one_letter_code
_entity_poly.pdbx_strand_id
1 'polypeptide(L)'
;SGELARMNEQFARRVEQRVRRPKPVDGITPARMARSWDYDPTIAIERDIRDQKGNLIAGAGHRINPLDFVEIKQDLVFVDGDDATQLAWATSRYTDLKAKIIFVNGSPIDAMTAKKRRFYFDQEGKLTATFGIEHTPAVVSQNGRTMRVSEIVLKPGKSG
;
A
#
# COMPACT_ATOMS: atom_id res chain seq x y z
N SER A 1 0.87 32.49 -30.95
CA SER A 1 0.80 32.13 -29.52
C SER A 1 -0.08 30.91 -29.21
N GLY A 2 -0.55 30.10 -30.18
CA GLY A 2 -1.45 28.96 -29.92
C GLY A 2 -0.77 27.62 -29.62
N GLU A 3 0.48 27.43 -30.03
CA GLU A 3 1.19 26.14 -29.89
C GLU A 3 1.66 25.88 -28.47
N LEU A 4 2.21 26.90 -27.79
CA LEU A 4 2.59 26.86 -26.38
C LEU A 4 1.38 26.63 -25.45
N ALA A 5 0.23 27.25 -25.75
CA ALA A 5 -1.00 27.05 -24.98
C ALA A 5 -1.53 25.61 -25.10
N ARG A 6 -1.55 25.04 -26.32
CA ARG A 6 -1.93 23.63 -26.54
C ARG A 6 -0.96 22.66 -25.87
N MET A 7 0.34 22.94 -25.89
CA MET A 7 1.35 22.11 -25.23
C MET A 7 1.17 22.12 -23.70
N ASN A 8 0.90 23.29 -23.11
CA ASN A 8 0.59 23.41 -21.68
C ASN A 8 -0.69 22.67 -21.29
N GLU A 9 -1.75 22.78 -22.09
CA GLU A 9 -3.01 22.08 -21.84
C GLU A 9 -2.86 20.55 -21.94
N GLN A 10 -2.11 20.07 -22.94
CA GLN A 10 -1.80 18.65 -23.05
C GLN A 10 -0.94 18.16 -21.88
N PHE A 11 0.02 18.95 -21.41
CA PHE A 11 0.83 18.61 -20.25
C PHE A 11 -0.03 18.53 -18.97
N ALA A 12 -0.89 19.52 -18.73
CA ALA A 12 -1.81 19.53 -17.59
C ALA A 12 -2.74 18.32 -17.60
N ARG A 13 -3.37 18.00 -18.75
CA ARG A 13 -4.22 16.81 -18.90
C ARG A 13 -3.46 15.51 -18.60
N ARG A 14 -2.20 15.40 -19.04
CA ARG A 14 -1.36 14.22 -18.76
C ARG A 14 -1.00 14.12 -17.28
N VAL A 15 -0.74 15.24 -16.60
CA VAL A 15 -0.46 15.26 -15.15
C VAL A 15 -1.71 14.87 -14.37
N GLU A 16 -2.87 15.44 -14.68
CA GLU A 16 -4.15 15.05 -14.06
C GLU A 16 -4.46 13.57 -14.26
N GLN A 17 -4.29 13.07 -15.48
CA GLN A 17 -4.51 11.65 -15.78
C GLN A 17 -3.57 10.75 -14.97
N ARG A 18 -2.29 11.12 -14.82
CA ARG A 18 -1.33 10.35 -14.01
C ARG A 18 -1.64 10.39 -12.52
N VAL A 19 -2.16 11.51 -12.01
CA VAL A 19 -2.61 11.63 -10.62
C VAL A 19 -3.87 10.78 -10.39
N ARG A 20 -4.79 10.79 -11.37
CA ARG A 20 -6.03 10.01 -11.29
C ARG A 20 -5.80 8.52 -11.49
N ARG A 21 -4.91 8.13 -12.40
CA ARG A 21 -4.58 6.75 -12.74
C ARG A 21 -3.05 6.59 -12.74
N PRO A 22 -2.47 6.30 -11.56
CA PRO A 22 -1.04 6.08 -11.42
C PRO A 22 -0.54 4.92 -12.29
N LYS A 23 0.77 4.87 -12.56
CA LYS A 23 1.38 3.71 -13.22
C LYS A 23 1.18 2.47 -12.31
N PRO A 24 0.69 1.34 -12.85
CA PRO A 24 0.61 0.09 -12.08
C PRO A 24 1.97 -0.31 -11.51
N VAL A 25 1.96 -0.98 -10.36
CA VAL A 25 3.15 -1.61 -9.78
C VAL A 25 3.53 -2.81 -10.66
N ASP A 26 4.76 -2.79 -11.16
CA ASP A 26 5.24 -3.81 -12.08
C ASP A 26 5.39 -5.17 -11.35
N GLY A 27 5.01 -6.28 -12.01
CA GLY A 27 5.27 -7.64 -11.53
C GLY A 27 4.26 -8.22 -10.54
N ILE A 28 3.32 -7.42 -10.03
CA ILE A 28 2.27 -7.93 -9.13
C ILE A 28 1.20 -8.67 -9.92
N THR A 29 0.82 -9.86 -9.46
CA THR A 29 -0.17 -10.72 -10.14
C THR A 29 -1.24 -11.24 -9.18
N PRO A 30 -2.38 -11.78 -9.66
CA PRO A 30 -3.38 -12.37 -8.76
C PRO A 30 -2.84 -13.61 -8.03
N ALA A 31 -3.14 -13.72 -6.74
CA ALA A 31 -2.75 -14.85 -5.90
C ALA A 31 -3.46 -16.14 -6.35
N ARG A 32 -2.66 -17.11 -6.79
CA ARG A 32 -3.14 -18.47 -7.16
C ARG A 32 -2.91 -19.50 -6.07
N MET A 33 -1.99 -19.22 -5.15
CA MET A 33 -1.68 -20.01 -3.98
C MET A 33 -1.61 -19.08 -2.77
N ALA A 34 -2.11 -19.53 -1.62
CA ALA A 34 -2.02 -18.75 -0.39
C ALA A 34 -0.58 -18.83 0.14
N ARG A 35 -0.04 -17.69 0.59
CA ARG A 35 1.27 -17.60 1.23
C ARG A 35 1.21 -16.66 2.42
N SER A 36 2.00 -16.95 3.44
CA SER A 36 2.14 -16.06 4.60
C SER A 36 3.56 -16.12 5.16
N TRP A 37 4.08 -14.98 5.59
CA TRP A 37 5.39 -14.86 6.21
C TRP A 37 5.40 -13.69 7.20
N ASP A 38 6.36 -13.68 8.11
CA ASP A 38 6.58 -12.55 9.02
C ASP A 38 7.73 -11.68 8.50
N TYR A 39 7.46 -10.37 8.36
CA TYR A 39 8.46 -9.35 8.05
C TYR A 39 8.96 -8.71 9.35
N ASP A 40 10.28 -8.72 9.57
CA ASP A 40 10.92 -8.06 10.71
C ASP A 40 11.33 -6.63 10.32
N PRO A 41 10.66 -5.59 10.86
CA PRO A 41 11.01 -4.20 10.57
C PRO A 41 12.22 -3.69 11.38
N THR A 42 12.97 -4.56 12.05
CA THR A 42 14.16 -4.17 12.81
C THR A 42 15.23 -3.60 11.87
N ILE A 43 15.52 -2.31 12.05
CA ILE A 43 16.55 -1.59 11.29
C ILE A 43 17.80 -1.39 12.13
N ALA A 44 18.96 -1.37 11.48
CA ALA A 44 20.20 -0.89 12.08
C ALA A 44 20.23 0.63 11.98
N ILE A 45 20.50 1.30 13.09
CA ILE A 45 20.63 2.75 13.13
C ILE A 45 22.01 3.14 12.62
N GLU A 46 22.06 3.77 11.45
CA GLU A 46 23.32 4.22 10.85
C GLU A 46 23.82 5.54 11.47
N ARG A 47 22.92 6.32 12.08
CA ARG A 47 23.21 7.63 12.69
C ARG A 47 22.35 7.83 13.92
N ASP A 48 22.91 8.45 14.94
CA ASP A 48 22.20 8.81 16.17
C ASP A 48 20.79 9.38 15.91
N ILE A 49 19.76 8.68 16.37
CA ILE A 49 18.38 9.18 16.36
C ILE A 49 18.19 10.02 17.60
N ARG A 50 17.71 11.25 17.43
CA ARG A 50 17.36 12.16 18.52
C ARG A 50 15.89 12.54 18.46
N ASP A 51 15.27 12.72 19.63
CA ASP A 51 13.91 13.26 19.72
C ASP A 51 13.87 14.75 19.31
N GLN A 52 12.68 15.34 19.27
CA GLN A 52 12.49 16.76 18.94
C GLN A 52 13.15 17.73 19.96
N LYS A 53 13.59 17.22 21.11
CA LYS A 53 14.25 17.98 22.18
C LYS A 53 15.77 17.76 22.20
N GLY A 54 16.31 16.95 21.28
CA GLY A 54 17.73 16.64 21.16
C GLY A 54 18.23 15.45 21.99
N ASN A 55 17.36 14.75 22.71
CA ASN A 55 17.73 13.57 23.50
C ASN A 55 18.04 12.39 22.57
N LEU A 56 19.12 11.67 22.84
CA LEU A 56 19.48 10.47 22.08
C LEU A 56 18.47 9.36 22.34
N ILE A 57 17.71 8.98 21.31
CA ILE A 57 16.79 7.83 21.31
C ILE A 57 17.57 6.54 21.03
N ALA A 58 18.51 6.57 20.08
CA ALA A 58 19.34 5.41 19.73
C ALA A 58 20.66 5.85 19.08
N GLY A 59 21.79 5.26 19.51
CA GLY A 59 23.10 5.53 18.92
C GLY A 59 23.39 4.69 17.67
N ALA A 60 24.29 5.18 16.81
CA ALA A 60 24.75 4.42 15.64
C ALA A 60 25.21 2.99 16.01
N GLY A 61 24.81 1.99 15.22
CA GLY A 61 25.09 0.57 15.44
C GLY A 61 24.04 -0.18 16.27
N HIS A 62 23.07 0.51 16.90
CA HIS A 62 21.96 -0.18 17.57
C HIS A 62 20.93 -0.73 16.57
N ARG A 63 20.43 -1.93 16.83
CA ARG A 63 19.24 -2.47 16.16
C ARG A 63 18.01 -2.01 16.91
N ILE A 64 17.07 -1.38 16.21
CA ILE A 64 15.81 -0.92 16.79
C ILE A 64 14.65 -1.50 15.99
N ASN A 65 13.64 -1.99 16.69
CA ASN A 65 12.38 -2.36 16.07
C ASN A 65 11.38 -1.23 16.29
N PRO A 66 10.89 -0.57 15.22
CA PRO A 66 9.92 0.50 15.36
C PRO A 66 8.66 0.09 16.14
N LEU A 67 8.25 -1.19 16.05
CA LEU A 67 7.06 -1.71 16.72
C LEU A 67 7.17 -1.78 18.25
N ASP A 68 8.36 -1.53 18.80
CA ASP A 68 8.55 -1.35 20.25
C ASP A 68 8.03 0.01 20.74
N PHE A 69 7.85 0.95 19.82
CA PHE A 69 7.49 2.34 20.12
C PHE A 69 6.19 2.77 19.46
N VAL A 70 5.75 2.06 18.40
CA VAL A 70 4.50 2.34 17.68
C VAL A 70 3.63 1.10 17.54
N GLU A 71 2.33 1.28 17.75
CA GLU A 71 1.31 0.28 17.43
C GLU A 71 0.66 0.61 16.09
N ILE A 72 0.62 -0.38 15.19
CA ILE A 72 -0.04 -0.27 13.90
C ILE A 72 -1.53 -0.59 14.08
N LYS A 73 -2.35 0.46 14.14
CA LYS A 73 -3.80 0.36 14.41
C LYS A 73 -4.64 -0.11 13.22
N GLN A 74 -4.08 -0.09 12.02
CA GLN A 74 -4.79 -0.41 10.78
C GLN A 74 -3.99 -1.41 9.96
N ASP A 75 -4.65 -2.45 9.49
CA ASP A 75 -4.06 -3.36 8.51
C ASP A 75 -3.79 -2.62 7.20
N LEU A 76 -2.75 -3.04 6.48
CA LEU A 76 -2.51 -2.61 5.11
C LEU A 76 -3.03 -3.69 4.18
N VAL A 77 -4.01 -3.35 3.35
CA VAL A 77 -4.69 -4.31 2.45
C VAL A 77 -4.40 -3.93 1.02
N PHE A 78 -3.62 -4.75 0.33
CA PHE A 78 -3.19 -4.55 -1.04
C PHE A 78 -4.14 -5.27 -2.00
N VAL A 79 -4.63 -4.55 -3.02
CA VAL A 79 -5.53 -5.09 -4.05
C VAL A 79 -5.17 -4.55 -5.43
N ASP A 80 -5.47 -5.31 -6.48
CA ASP A 80 -5.65 -4.72 -7.80
C ASP A 80 -6.97 -3.93 -7.82
N GLY A 81 -6.88 -2.61 -8.01
CA GLY A 81 -8.03 -1.72 -8.00
C GLY A 81 -8.92 -1.81 -9.25
N ASP A 82 -8.44 -2.41 -10.34
CA ASP A 82 -9.27 -2.73 -11.52
C ASP A 82 -9.95 -4.10 -11.38
N ASP A 83 -9.52 -4.97 -10.45
CA ASP A 83 -10.19 -6.23 -10.15
C ASP A 83 -11.37 -6.01 -9.19
N ALA A 84 -12.58 -6.02 -9.75
CA ALA A 84 -13.81 -5.83 -9.00
C ALA A 84 -14.02 -6.88 -7.89
N THR A 85 -13.51 -8.10 -8.05
CA THR A 85 -13.61 -9.16 -7.04
C THR A 85 -12.74 -8.84 -5.83
N GLN A 86 -11.50 -8.39 -6.07
CA GLN A 86 -10.60 -7.97 -4.99
C GLN A 86 -11.11 -6.73 -4.28
N LEU A 87 -11.59 -5.74 -5.03
CA LEU A 87 -12.13 -4.52 -4.45
C LEU A 87 -13.38 -4.80 -3.60
N ALA A 88 -14.30 -5.64 -4.08
CA ALA A 88 -15.48 -6.06 -3.32
C ALA A 88 -15.08 -6.84 -2.06
N TRP A 89 -14.14 -7.77 -2.17
CA TRP A 89 -13.59 -8.52 -1.03
C TRP A 89 -13.02 -7.57 0.03
N ALA A 90 -12.14 -6.64 -0.35
CA ALA A 90 -11.51 -5.74 0.60
C ALA A 90 -12.52 -4.78 1.25
N THR A 91 -13.44 -4.21 0.46
CA THR A 91 -14.42 -3.24 0.96
C THR A 91 -15.54 -3.87 1.79
N SER A 92 -15.88 -5.15 1.57
CA SER A 92 -16.84 -5.88 2.41
C SER A 92 -16.25 -6.32 3.76
N ARG A 93 -14.94 -6.57 3.81
CA ARG A 93 -14.26 -7.12 4.99
C ARG A 93 -13.63 -6.06 5.89
N TYR A 94 -13.18 -4.93 5.33
CA TYR A 94 -12.43 -3.92 6.07
C TYR A 94 -13.07 -2.54 5.99
N THR A 95 -13.31 -1.92 7.15
CA THR A 95 -13.72 -0.52 7.25
C THR A 95 -12.52 0.42 7.22
N ASP A 96 -12.75 1.71 6.98
CA ASP A 96 -11.68 2.73 7.02
C ASP A 96 -10.98 2.83 8.38
N LEU A 97 -11.64 2.44 9.46
CA LEU A 97 -11.04 2.42 10.81
C LEU A 97 -10.14 1.21 11.04
N LYS A 98 -10.33 0.14 10.27
CA LYS A 98 -9.65 -1.15 10.46
C LYS A 98 -8.53 -1.38 9.46
N ALA A 99 -8.63 -0.83 8.25
CA ALA A 99 -7.57 -0.99 7.26
C ALA A 99 -7.43 0.21 6.32
N LYS A 100 -6.21 0.37 5.81
CA LYS A 100 -5.93 1.17 4.62
C LYS A 100 -5.96 0.24 3.41
N ILE A 101 -6.88 0.47 2.48
CA ILE A 101 -6.90 -0.25 1.21
C ILE A 101 -5.96 0.48 0.24
N ILE A 102 -4.95 -0.24 -0.23
CA ILE A 102 -3.85 0.23 -1.05
C ILE A 102 -3.92 -0.48 -2.41
N PHE A 103 -3.96 0.30 -3.47
CA PHE A 103 -4.02 -0.21 -4.83
C PHE A 103 -2.61 -0.43 -5.37
N VAL A 104 -2.42 -1.55 -6.08
CA VAL A 104 -1.23 -1.79 -6.93
C VAL A 104 -1.50 -1.48 -8.40
N ASN A 105 -2.77 -1.37 -8.78
CA ASN A 105 -3.25 -1.00 -10.10
C ASN A 105 -4.64 -0.31 -9.96
N GLY A 106 -5.09 0.41 -10.99
CA GLY A 106 -6.38 1.09 -11.02
C GLY A 106 -6.35 2.55 -10.54
N SER A 107 -7.53 3.14 -10.35
CA SER A 107 -7.69 4.54 -9.92
C SER A 107 -8.22 4.66 -8.49
N PRO A 108 -7.38 5.03 -7.50
CA PRO A 108 -7.84 5.33 -6.15
C PRO A 108 -8.84 6.48 -6.13
N ILE A 109 -8.66 7.51 -6.97
CA ILE A 109 -9.55 8.68 -7.02
C ILE A 109 -10.95 8.26 -7.45
N ASP A 110 -11.08 7.48 -8.51
CA ASP A 110 -12.39 6.99 -8.97
C ASP A 110 -13.04 6.11 -7.90
N ALA A 111 -12.26 5.24 -7.23
CA ALA A 111 -12.75 4.43 -6.13
C ALA A 111 -13.22 5.28 -4.93
N MET A 112 -12.49 6.35 -4.58
CA MET A 112 -12.88 7.29 -3.53
C MET A 112 -14.21 7.98 -3.86
N THR A 113 -14.39 8.44 -5.09
CA THR A 113 -15.66 9.05 -5.55
C THR A 113 -16.81 8.05 -5.47
N ALA A 114 -16.61 6.81 -5.92
CA ALA A 114 -17.66 5.79 -5.98
C ALA A 114 -18.05 5.24 -4.61
N LYS A 115 -17.09 5.04 -3.71
CA LYS A 115 -17.31 4.34 -2.42
C LYS A 115 -17.31 5.27 -1.20
N LYS A 116 -17.04 6.56 -1.38
CA LYS A 116 -17.01 7.58 -0.31
C LYS A 116 -16.11 7.19 0.88
N ARG A 117 -14.98 6.55 0.59
CA ARG A 117 -14.00 6.07 1.56
C ARG A 117 -12.59 6.27 1.02
N ARG A 118 -11.57 6.29 1.89
CA ARG A 118 -10.19 6.53 1.46
C ARG A 118 -9.58 5.30 0.79
N PHE A 119 -8.89 5.53 -0.33
CA PHE A 119 -8.02 4.56 -0.98
C PHE A 119 -6.65 5.17 -1.19
N TYR A 120 -5.64 4.32 -1.18
CA TYR A 120 -4.24 4.70 -1.37
C TYR A 120 -3.68 3.96 -2.59
N PHE A 121 -2.49 4.34 -3.03
CA PHE A 121 -1.77 3.65 -4.09
C PHE A 121 -0.36 3.35 -3.61
N ASP A 122 0.16 2.15 -3.90
CA ASP A 122 1.55 1.82 -3.63
C ASP A 122 2.44 2.39 -4.72
N GLN A 123 2.68 3.71 -4.65
CA GLN A 123 3.44 4.41 -5.67
C GLN A 123 4.86 3.84 -5.76
N GLU A 124 5.26 3.47 -6.98
CA GLU A 124 6.55 2.85 -7.28
C GLU A 124 6.77 1.50 -6.57
N GLY A 125 5.72 0.86 -6.03
CA GLY A 125 5.83 -0.47 -5.41
C GLY A 125 6.63 -0.50 -4.11
N LYS A 126 6.74 0.63 -3.40
CA LYS A 126 7.62 0.73 -2.21
C LYS A 126 7.20 -0.23 -1.10
N LEU A 127 5.91 -0.31 -0.81
CA LEU A 127 5.41 -1.15 0.27
C LEU A 127 5.38 -2.62 -0.14
N THR A 128 4.93 -2.93 -1.36
CA THR A 128 4.96 -4.29 -1.90
C THR A 128 6.38 -4.84 -1.94
N ALA A 129 7.37 -4.06 -2.40
CA ALA A 129 8.78 -4.44 -2.35
C ALA A 129 9.30 -4.63 -0.92
N THR A 130 8.96 -3.70 -0.01
CA THR A 130 9.36 -3.78 1.41
C THR A 130 8.85 -5.06 2.07
N PHE A 131 7.58 -5.40 1.84
CA PHE A 131 6.95 -6.57 2.45
C PHE A 131 7.18 -7.86 1.68
N GLY A 132 7.78 -7.80 0.48
CA GLY A 132 7.98 -8.98 -0.38
C GLY A 132 6.68 -9.52 -0.99
N ILE A 133 5.69 -8.66 -1.21
CA ILE A 133 4.41 -9.04 -1.81
C ILE A 133 4.59 -9.21 -3.31
N GLU A 134 4.24 -10.38 -3.84
CA GLU A 134 4.27 -10.68 -5.27
C GLU A 134 2.85 -10.82 -5.84
N HIS A 135 1.87 -11.11 -4.96
CA HIS A 135 0.51 -11.40 -5.35
C HIS A 135 -0.55 -10.62 -4.58
N THR A 136 -1.62 -10.22 -5.29
CA THR A 136 -2.81 -9.61 -4.69
C THR A 136 -4.04 -10.54 -4.76
N PRO A 137 -4.98 -10.42 -3.80
CA PRO A 137 -4.93 -9.53 -2.65
C PRO A 137 -3.94 -10.00 -1.57
N ALA A 138 -3.36 -9.03 -0.85
CA ALA A 138 -2.49 -9.28 0.28
C ALA A 138 -2.87 -8.43 1.50
N VAL A 139 -2.62 -8.93 2.69
CA VAL A 139 -2.87 -8.24 3.97
C VAL A 139 -1.59 -8.23 4.78
N VAL A 140 -1.27 -7.08 5.35
CA VAL A 140 -0.16 -6.88 6.28
C VAL A 140 -0.73 -6.38 7.60
N SER A 141 -0.55 -7.16 8.66
CA SER A 141 -1.05 -6.87 10.01
C SER A 141 0.07 -7.02 11.04
N GLN A 142 0.05 -6.22 12.11
CA GLN A 142 1.03 -6.37 13.18
C GLN A 142 0.88 -7.70 13.90
N ASN A 143 1.99 -8.41 14.09
CA ASN A 143 2.11 -9.67 14.83
C ASN A 143 3.26 -9.53 15.85
N GLY A 144 2.93 -8.95 17.01
CA GLY A 144 3.91 -8.59 18.03
C GLY A 144 4.96 -7.60 17.49
N ARG A 145 6.21 -8.05 17.42
CA ARG A 145 7.36 -7.28 16.90
C ARG A 145 7.61 -7.49 15.39
N THR A 146 6.70 -8.15 14.69
CA THR A 146 6.79 -8.40 13.25
C THR A 146 5.52 -7.92 12.55
N MET A 147 5.55 -7.86 11.23
CA MET A 147 4.37 -7.67 10.39
C MET A 147 4.06 -8.99 9.68
N ARG A 148 2.92 -9.61 10.00
CA ARG A 148 2.45 -10.80 9.29
C ARG A 148 1.91 -10.36 7.93
N VAL A 149 2.51 -10.85 6.86
CA VAL A 149 2.05 -10.68 5.48
C VAL A 149 1.29 -11.94 5.06
N SER A 150 0.18 -11.79 4.34
CA SER A 150 -0.60 -12.90 3.80
C SER A 150 -1.17 -12.57 2.44
N GLU A 151 -0.82 -13.36 1.43
CA GLU A 151 -1.43 -13.36 0.10
C GLU A 151 -2.59 -14.36 0.08
N ILE A 152 -3.74 -13.92 -0.42
CA ILE A 152 -5.01 -14.61 -0.23
C ILE A 152 -5.60 -14.99 -1.58
N VAL A 153 -5.85 -16.28 -1.79
CA VAL A 153 -6.56 -16.75 -2.99
C VAL A 153 -8.04 -16.42 -2.86
N LEU A 154 -8.54 -15.57 -3.75
CA LEU A 154 -9.98 -15.38 -3.91
C LEU A 154 -10.51 -16.47 -4.84
N LYS A 155 -11.49 -17.24 -4.36
CA LYS A 155 -12.23 -18.14 -5.26
C LYS A 155 -13.00 -17.27 -6.26
N PRO A 156 -13.00 -17.60 -7.56
CA PRO A 156 -13.96 -16.98 -8.48
C PRO A 156 -15.35 -17.18 -7.89
N GLY A 157 -16.06 -16.07 -7.64
CA GLY A 157 -17.45 -16.17 -7.20
C GLY A 157 -18.20 -16.99 -8.24
N LYS A 158 -18.98 -17.99 -7.81
CA LYS A 158 -19.97 -18.59 -8.72
C LYS A 158 -20.83 -17.43 -9.22
N SER A 159 -20.79 -17.15 -10.50
CA SER A 159 -21.80 -16.31 -11.16
C SER A 159 -23.15 -16.95 -10.82
N GLY A 160 -23.92 -16.28 -9.98
CA GLY A 160 -25.33 -16.58 -9.74
C GLY A 160 -26.18 -16.03 -10.87
#